data_AF-A0A1I8NSL7-F1
#
_entry.id   AF-A0A1I8NSL7-F1
#
_cell.length_a   1.000
_cell.length_b   1.000
_cell.length_c   1.000
_cell.angle_alpha   90.00
_cell.angle_beta   90.00
_cell.angle_gamma   90.00
#
_symmetry.space_group_name_H-M   'P 1'
#
loop_
_entity.id
_entity.type
_entity.pdbx_description
1 polymer ?
#
loop_
_entity_poly.entity_id
_entity_poly.type
_entity_poly.pdbx_seq_one_letter_code
_entity_poly.pdbx_strand_id
1 'polypeptide(L)'
;MALQMGKFHRFMQVFNKLPQLMMKRKTSFDYTNTMCGKPIRFRESDAIVCALREKEKGDWKKLSKEDVKTLYRYSFCQTFAEFKAPTGEWKMHLGIGLWVCAVGLLFSTFVSNWYGELPETFNEDRRQAQLKRMIALEMNPIDGLASKWDYEIGDWK
;
A
#
# COMPACT_ATOMS: atom_id res chain seq x y z
N MET A 1 28.44 -15.03 -28.11
CA MET A 1 27.01 -15.19 -27.73
C MET A 1 26.73 -16.43 -26.87
N ALA A 2 27.35 -17.59 -27.09
CA ALA A 2 27.10 -18.81 -26.29
C ALA A 2 27.38 -18.68 -24.78
N LEU A 3 28.37 -17.85 -24.39
CA LEU A 3 28.74 -17.61 -22.99
C LEU A 3 27.69 -16.83 -22.17
N GLN A 4 26.86 -15.99 -22.80
CA GLN A 4 25.78 -15.27 -22.11
C GLN A 4 24.54 -16.16 -21.89
N MET A 5 24.23 -17.05 -22.84
CA MET A 5 23.09 -17.97 -22.75
C MET A 5 23.25 -18.99 -21.62
N GLY A 6 24.47 -19.47 -21.36
CA GLY A 6 24.76 -20.40 -20.25
C GLY A 6 24.58 -19.77 -18.86
N LYS A 7 24.91 -18.48 -18.70
CA LYS A 7 24.69 -17.73 -17.46
C LYS A 7 23.20 -17.48 -17.21
N PHE A 8 22.45 -17.17 -18.27
CA PHE A 8 20.99 -16.99 -18.20
C PHE A 8 20.27 -18.31 -17.86
N HIS A 9 20.70 -19.43 -18.45
CA HIS A 9 20.13 -20.75 -18.13
C HIS A 9 20.40 -21.16 -16.67
N ARG A 10 21.61 -20.91 -16.15
CA ARG A 10 21.93 -21.18 -14.74
C ARG A 10 21.15 -20.26 -13.78
N PHE A 11 20.94 -18.99 -14.15
CA PHE A 11 20.10 -18.06 -13.40
C PHE A 11 18.62 -18.52 -13.36
N MET A 12 18.08 -18.97 -14.50
CA MET A 12 16.73 -19.52 -14.57
C MET A 12 16.56 -20.82 -13.76
N GLN A 13 17.60 -21.67 -13.66
CA GLN A 13 17.57 -22.85 -12.78
C GLN A 13 17.53 -22.48 -11.29
N VAL A 14 18.22 -21.41 -10.87
CA VAL A 14 18.17 -20.89 -9.50
C VAL A 14 16.78 -20.29 -9.22
N PHE A 15 16.23 -19.53 -10.18
CA PHE A 15 14.90 -18.93 -10.06
C PHE A 15 13.79 -19.98 -9.95
N ASN A 16 13.88 -21.08 -10.69
CA ASN A 16 12.94 -22.21 -10.56
C ASN A 16 13.09 -23.01 -9.26
N LYS A 17 14.24 -22.95 -8.57
CA LYS A 17 14.44 -23.58 -7.25
C LYS A 17 14.03 -22.69 -6.07
N LEU A 18 13.94 -21.37 -6.24
CA LEU A 18 13.48 -20.44 -5.22
C LEU A 18 12.08 -20.77 -4.63
N PRO A 19 11.05 -21.12 -5.43
CA PRO A 19 9.73 -21.43 -4.87
C PRO A 19 9.73 -22.71 -4.03
N GLN A 20 10.63 -23.66 -4.30
CA GLN A 20 10.73 -24.94 -3.57
C GLN A 20 11.36 -24.75 -2.19
N LEU A 21 12.27 -23.78 -2.03
CA LEU A 21 12.91 -23.45 -0.75
C LEU A 21 11.99 -22.62 0.17
N MET A 22 11.10 -21.80 -0.39
CA MET A 22 10.17 -20.96 0.40
C MET A 22 8.99 -21.73 1.00
N MET A 23 8.65 -22.91 0.45
CA MET A 23 7.56 -23.77 0.94
C MET A 23 7.95 -24.63 2.15
N LYS A 24 9.24 -24.68 2.52
CA LYS A 24 9.74 -25.47 3.68
C LYS A 24 9.87 -24.66 4.96
N ARG A 25 9.17 -23.53 5.07
CA ARG A 25 8.99 -22.87 6.35
C ARG A 25 8.02 -23.76 7.15
N LYS A 26 8.44 -24.30 8.31
CA LYS A 26 7.48 -24.80 9.30
C LYS A 26 6.51 -23.65 9.55
N THR A 27 5.35 -23.67 8.90
CA THR A 27 4.25 -22.81 9.29
C THR A 27 4.02 -23.15 10.74
N SER A 28 3.88 -22.16 11.62
CA SER A 28 3.63 -22.33 13.06
C SER A 28 2.28 -22.99 13.36
N PHE A 29 1.76 -23.76 12.42
CA PHE A 29 0.41 -24.24 12.29
C PHE A 29 0.50 -25.65 11.72
N ASP A 30 0.95 -26.58 12.55
CA ASP A 30 0.88 -28.01 12.25
C ASP A 30 -0.60 -28.44 12.34
N TYR A 31 -1.26 -28.50 11.18
CA TYR A 31 -2.66 -28.99 11.03
C TYR A 31 -2.83 -30.48 11.40
N THR A 32 -1.75 -31.19 11.71
CA THR A 32 -1.79 -32.63 12.07
C THR A 32 -2.38 -32.88 13.46
N ASN A 33 -2.54 -31.85 14.29
CA ASN A 33 -3.23 -31.93 15.58
C ASN A 33 -4.76 -31.67 15.51
N THR A 34 -5.33 -31.39 14.34
CA THR A 34 -6.75 -30.98 14.22
C THR A 34 -7.73 -32.08 13.77
N MET A 35 -7.27 -33.31 13.52
CA MET A 35 -8.16 -34.40 13.07
C MET A 35 -9.06 -35.00 14.17
N CYS A 36 -8.94 -34.58 15.43
CA CYS A 36 -9.83 -35.06 16.50
C CYS A 36 -9.98 -34.04 17.63
N GLY A 37 -10.99 -33.17 17.54
CA GLY A 37 -11.66 -32.52 18.69
C GLY A 37 -10.84 -31.64 19.65
N LYS A 38 -9.55 -31.38 19.39
CA LYS A 38 -8.73 -30.50 20.24
C LYS A 38 -8.79 -29.06 19.71
N PRO A 39 -9.14 -28.08 20.55
CA PRO A 39 -9.16 -26.68 20.14
C PRO A 39 -7.75 -26.24 19.71
N ILE A 40 -7.66 -25.58 18.57
CA ILE A 40 -6.42 -25.03 18.02
C ILE A 40 -5.85 -24.01 19.04
N ARG A 41 -4.57 -24.16 19.41
CA ARG A 41 -3.86 -23.27 20.33
C ARG A 41 -2.64 -22.67 19.65
N PHE A 42 -2.25 -21.48 20.09
CA PHE A 42 -1.12 -20.75 19.52
C PHE A 42 0.24 -21.45 19.73
N ARG A 43 0.51 -21.95 20.94
CA ARG A 43 1.75 -22.67 21.26
C ARG A 43 1.54 -24.18 21.34
N GLU A 44 2.60 -24.92 21.05
CA GLU A 44 2.70 -26.36 21.29
C GLU A 44 2.61 -26.69 22.79
N SER A 45 2.25 -27.93 23.09
CA SER A 45 2.08 -28.40 24.47
C SER A 45 3.43 -28.73 25.11
N ASP A 46 3.92 -27.84 25.96
CA ASP A 46 5.08 -28.08 26.82
C ASP A 46 4.71 -28.78 28.13
N ALA A 47 5.66 -29.48 28.77
CA ALA A 47 5.45 -30.20 30.03
C ALA A 47 4.87 -29.30 31.16
N ILE A 48 5.29 -28.03 31.19
CA ILE A 48 4.79 -27.01 32.12
C ILE A 48 3.30 -26.76 31.91
N VAL A 49 2.87 -26.68 30.64
CA VAL A 49 1.47 -26.44 30.31
C VAL A 49 0.64 -27.67 30.52
N CYS A 50 1.15 -28.87 30.22
CA CYS A 50 0.45 -30.11 30.53
C CYS A 50 0.04 -30.18 32.01
N ALA A 51 0.94 -29.83 32.93
CA ALA A 51 0.63 -29.75 34.37
C ALA A 51 -0.39 -28.65 34.70
N LEU A 52 -0.33 -27.48 34.04
CA LEU A 52 -1.34 -26.42 34.20
C LEU A 52 -2.71 -26.82 33.61
N ARG A 53 -2.75 -27.66 32.57
CA ARG A 53 -3.99 -28.17 31.98
C ARG A 53 -4.68 -29.18 32.87
N GLU A 54 -3.93 -29.96 33.64
CA GLU A 54 -4.52 -30.84 34.66
C GLU A 54 -5.21 -30.01 35.75
N LYS A 55 -4.62 -28.86 36.12
CA LYS A 55 -5.24 -27.89 37.04
C LYS A 55 -6.44 -27.16 36.41
N GLU A 56 -6.42 -26.88 35.11
CA GLU A 56 -7.53 -26.22 34.36
C GLU A 56 -8.81 -27.05 34.38
N LYS A 57 -8.71 -28.39 34.45
CA LYS A 57 -9.89 -29.28 34.54
C LYS A 57 -10.65 -29.15 35.87
N GLY A 58 -10.01 -28.59 36.90
CA GLY A 58 -10.61 -28.37 38.23
C GLY A 58 -11.29 -27.01 38.36
N ASP A 59 -11.52 -26.58 39.61
CA ASP A 59 -12.11 -25.27 39.91
C ASP A 59 -11.12 -24.12 39.64
N TRP A 60 -11.51 -23.18 38.78
CA TRP A 60 -10.68 -22.05 38.37
C TRP A 60 -10.41 -21.05 39.49
N LYS A 61 -11.20 -21.07 40.58
CA LYS A 61 -10.92 -20.24 41.76
C LYS A 61 -9.62 -20.62 42.48
N LYS A 62 -9.12 -21.84 42.26
CA LYS A 62 -7.87 -22.33 42.87
C LYS A 62 -6.62 -22.00 42.05
N LEU A 63 -6.79 -21.48 40.83
CA LEU A 63 -5.67 -21.07 39.98
C LEU A 63 -5.09 -19.72 40.44
N SER A 64 -3.76 -19.59 40.40
CA SER A 64 -3.13 -18.31 40.62
C SER A 64 -3.38 -17.38 39.41
N LYS A 65 -3.32 -16.06 39.62
CA LYS A 65 -3.43 -15.09 38.52
C LYS A 65 -2.32 -15.27 37.48
N GLU A 66 -1.16 -15.78 37.89
CA GLU A 66 -0.02 -16.05 37.02
C GLU A 66 -0.26 -17.28 36.13
N ASP A 67 -0.86 -18.34 36.68
CA ASP A 67 -1.24 -19.52 35.92
C ASP A 67 -2.28 -19.18 34.84
N VAL A 68 -3.26 -18.34 35.18
CA VAL A 68 -4.27 -17.86 34.21
C VAL A 68 -3.63 -17.04 33.09
N LYS A 69 -2.71 -16.12 33.42
CA LYS A 69 -1.96 -15.35 32.41
C LYS A 69 -1.11 -16.25 31.52
N THR A 70 -0.48 -17.28 32.09
CA THR A 70 0.30 -18.27 31.36
C THR A 70 -0.59 -19.04 30.38
N LEU A 71 -1.71 -19.60 30.85
CA LEU A 71 -2.69 -20.29 30.00
C LEU A 71 -3.22 -19.41 28.86
N TYR A 72 -3.43 -18.12 29.12
CA TYR A 72 -3.82 -17.15 28.11
C TYR A 72 -2.74 -16.99 27.03
N ARG A 73 -1.46 -16.80 27.40
CA ARG A 73 -0.33 -16.63 26.46
C ARG A 73 0.02 -17.89 25.66
N TYR A 74 -0.32 -19.07 26.19
CA TYR A 74 -0.20 -20.33 25.44
C TYR A 74 -1.35 -20.53 24.44
N SER A 75 -2.53 -20.02 24.77
CA SER A 75 -3.70 -20.12 23.89
C SER A 75 -3.68 -19.05 22.81
N PHE A 76 -3.28 -17.83 23.14
CA PHE A 76 -3.28 -16.65 22.28
C PHE A 76 -1.91 -15.94 22.32
N CYS A 77 -1.41 -15.55 21.14
CA CYS A 77 -0.16 -14.78 21.05
C CYS A 77 -0.31 -13.36 21.61
N GLN A 78 -1.42 -12.70 21.30
CA GLN A 78 -1.66 -11.29 21.56
C GLN A 78 -2.96 -11.07 22.32
N THR A 79 -3.00 -10.03 23.13
CA THR A 79 -4.25 -9.56 23.76
C THR A 79 -5.06 -8.70 22.79
N PHE A 80 -6.36 -8.51 23.08
CA PHE A 80 -7.18 -7.58 22.30
C PHE A 80 -6.64 -6.14 22.32
N ALA A 81 -6.01 -5.73 23.42
CA ALA A 81 -5.39 -4.41 23.53
C ALA A 81 -4.13 -4.30 22.65
N GLU A 82 -3.32 -5.36 22.58
CA GLU A 82 -2.12 -5.42 21.74
C GLU A 82 -2.46 -5.43 20.25
N PHE A 83 -3.48 -6.19 19.84
CA PHE A 83 -3.89 -6.25 18.44
C PHE A 83 -4.57 -4.95 17.97
N LYS A 84 -5.31 -4.27 18.84
CA LYS A 84 -5.94 -2.97 18.52
C LYS A 84 -4.98 -1.78 18.69
N ALA A 85 -3.74 -2.01 19.10
CA ALA A 85 -2.79 -0.92 19.30
C ALA A 85 -2.54 -0.18 17.96
N PRO A 86 -2.60 1.16 17.94
CA PRO A 86 -2.39 1.91 16.71
C PRO A 86 -0.93 1.83 16.27
N THR A 87 -0.66 1.28 15.09
CA THR A 87 0.69 1.05 14.55
C THR A 87 1.28 2.25 13.79
N GLY A 88 0.53 3.34 13.62
CA GLY A 88 1.02 4.58 12.99
C GLY A 88 1.38 4.47 11.49
N GLU A 89 1.14 3.31 10.86
CA GLU A 89 1.46 3.00 9.46
C GLU A 89 0.92 4.01 8.45
N TRP A 90 -0.21 4.66 8.74
CA TRP A 90 -0.80 5.68 7.88
C TRP A 90 0.17 6.85 7.59
N LYS A 91 1.07 7.17 8.54
CA LYS A 91 2.09 8.21 8.36
C LYS A 91 3.10 7.83 7.29
N MET A 92 3.49 6.56 7.25
CA MET A 92 4.38 6.04 6.22
C MET A 92 3.69 6.08 4.85
N HIS A 93 2.44 5.63 4.75
CA HIS A 93 1.69 5.70 3.49
C HIS A 93 1.52 7.13 2.98
N LEU A 94 1.22 8.07 3.86
CA LEU A 94 1.15 9.49 3.52
C LEU A 94 2.50 10.02 3.04
N GLY A 95 3.58 9.69 3.74
CA GLY A 95 4.94 10.10 3.35
C GLY A 95 5.34 9.58 1.97
N ILE A 96 5.08 8.30 1.68
CA ILE A 96 5.35 7.70 0.37
C ILE A 96 4.49 8.36 -0.71
N GLY A 97 3.22 8.62 -0.45
CA GLY A 97 2.32 9.29 -1.40
C GLY A 97 2.83 10.67 -1.80
N LEU A 98 3.20 11.50 -0.83
CA LEU A 98 3.76 12.83 -1.09
C LEU A 98 5.10 12.77 -1.82
N TRP A 99 5.94 11.79 -1.48
CA TRP A 99 7.23 11.61 -2.14
C TRP A 99 7.08 11.25 -3.63
N VAL A 100 6.16 10.36 -3.97
CA VAL A 100 5.85 10.01 -5.37
C VAL A 100 5.32 11.23 -6.14
N CYS A 101 4.44 12.03 -5.53
CA CYS A 101 3.96 13.28 -6.13
C CYS A 101 5.10 14.27 -6.40
N ALA A 102 6.03 14.44 -5.45
CA ALA A 102 7.18 15.32 -5.61
C ALA A 102 8.09 14.85 -6.76
N VAL A 103 8.37 13.54 -6.83
CA VAL A 103 9.14 12.95 -7.95
C VAL A 103 8.43 13.14 -9.29
N GLY A 104 7.10 13.00 -9.32
CA GLY A 104 6.30 13.27 -10.53
C GLY A 104 6.40 14.72 -11.02
N LEU A 105 6.38 15.70 -10.12
CA LEU A 105 6.55 17.11 -10.46
C LEU A 105 7.96 17.40 -11.00
N LEU A 106 9.00 16.86 -10.35
CA LEU A 106 10.38 16.99 -10.81
C LEU A 106 10.59 16.35 -12.19
N PHE A 107 9.94 15.21 -12.44
CA PHE A 107 9.99 14.57 -13.75
C PHE A 107 9.30 15.42 -14.83
N SER A 108 8.14 16.03 -14.51
CA SER A 108 7.44 16.91 -15.44
C SER A 108 8.27 18.13 -15.84
N THR A 109 8.99 18.76 -14.90
CA THR A 109 9.85 19.91 -15.21
C THR A 109 11.10 19.49 -15.98
N PHE A 110 11.69 18.33 -15.66
CA PHE A 110 12.79 17.76 -16.44
C PHE A 110 12.39 17.53 -17.90
N VAL A 111 11.23 16.92 -18.11
CA VAL A 111 10.68 16.68 -19.45
C VAL A 111 10.34 17.98 -20.17
N SER A 112 9.77 18.98 -19.47
CA SER A 112 9.50 20.30 -20.05
C SER A 112 10.76 21.03 -20.51
N ASN A 113 11.87 20.89 -19.78
CA ASN A 113 13.15 21.48 -20.17
C ASN A 113 13.82 20.73 -21.33
N TRP A 114 13.46 19.46 -21.55
CA TRP A 114 13.96 18.66 -22.64
C TRP A 114 13.21 18.91 -23.96
N TYR A 115 11.91 19.23 -23.88
CA TYR A 115 11.16 19.70 -25.03
C TYR A 115 11.66 21.09 -25.45
N GLY A 116 11.73 21.32 -26.77
CA GLY A 116 12.19 22.59 -27.34
C GLY A 116 11.23 23.75 -27.11
N GLU A 117 11.51 24.88 -27.77
CA GLU A 117 10.69 26.08 -27.66
C GLU A 117 9.23 25.83 -28.08
N LEU A 118 8.30 26.44 -27.35
CA LEU A 118 6.87 26.41 -27.65
C LEU A 118 6.61 27.07 -29.01
N PRO A 119 5.56 26.65 -29.74
CA PRO A 119 5.25 27.28 -31.02
C PRO A 119 4.88 28.75 -30.86
N GLU A 120 5.17 29.58 -31.86
CA GLU A 120 4.97 31.05 -31.85
C GLU A 120 3.53 31.46 -31.47
N THR A 121 2.53 30.59 -31.72
CA THR A 121 1.14 30.83 -31.34
C THR A 121 0.92 30.97 -29.84
N PHE A 122 1.84 30.47 -29.00
CA PHE A 122 1.80 30.63 -27.54
C PHE A 122 2.32 31.99 -27.06
N ASN A 123 2.92 32.80 -27.94
CA ASN A 123 3.30 34.18 -27.60
C ASN A 123 2.07 34.97 -27.13
N GLU A 124 2.27 35.85 -26.15
CA GLU A 124 1.18 36.53 -25.47
C GLU A 124 0.33 37.38 -26.43
N ASP A 125 0.96 38.15 -27.32
CA ASP A 125 0.26 38.96 -28.32
C ASP A 125 -0.61 38.11 -29.27
N ARG A 126 -0.10 36.95 -29.69
CA ARG A 126 -0.81 36.02 -30.58
C ARG A 126 -1.99 35.38 -29.85
N ARG A 127 -1.79 34.97 -28.59
CA ARG A 127 -2.85 34.43 -27.74
C ARG A 127 -3.96 35.45 -27.52
N GLN A 128 -3.60 36.71 -27.23
CA GLN A 128 -4.57 37.79 -27.06
C GLN A 128 -5.31 38.10 -28.37
N ALA A 129 -4.61 38.14 -29.50
CA ALA A 129 -5.25 38.34 -30.81
C ALA A 129 -6.21 37.19 -31.16
N GLN A 130 -5.82 35.95 -30.88
CA GLN A 130 -6.67 34.77 -31.04
C GLN A 130 -7.88 34.84 -30.11
N LEU A 131 -7.69 35.26 -28.86
CA LEU A 131 -8.77 35.42 -27.88
C LEU A 131 -9.78 36.48 -28.33
N LYS A 132 -9.30 37.65 -28.78
CA LYS A 132 -10.15 38.70 -29.37
C LYS A 132 -10.93 38.20 -30.57
N ARG A 133 -10.31 37.40 -31.44
CA ARG A 133 -10.98 36.76 -32.57
C ARG A 133 -12.06 35.78 -32.10
N MET A 134 -11.78 34.96 -31.09
CA MET A 134 -12.76 33.99 -30.56
C MET A 134 -13.98 34.68 -29.94
N ILE A 135 -13.76 35.81 -29.25
CA ILE A 135 -14.83 36.66 -28.72
C ILE A 135 -15.62 37.32 -29.86
N ALA A 136 -14.95 37.88 -30.86
CA ALA A 136 -15.60 38.50 -32.02
C ALA A 136 -16.43 37.51 -32.86
N LEU A 137 -16.07 36.23 -32.85
CA LEU A 137 -16.82 35.15 -33.49
C LEU A 137 -17.87 34.50 -32.57
N GLU A 138 -18.06 35.05 -31.36
CA GLU A 138 -18.99 34.56 -30.34
C GLU A 138 -18.84 33.07 -30.08
N MET A 139 -17.60 32.58 -29.93
CA MET A 139 -17.35 31.16 -29.81
C MET A 139 -17.91 30.59 -28.49
N ASN A 140 -18.86 29.65 -28.62
CA ASN A 140 -19.62 29.05 -27.52
C ASN A 140 -20.34 30.11 -26.64
N PRO A 141 -21.40 30.76 -27.16
CA PRO A 141 -21.99 31.95 -26.53
C PRO A 141 -22.97 31.67 -25.38
N ILE A 142 -23.32 30.39 -25.12
CA ILE A 142 -24.27 30.02 -24.06
C ILE A 142 -23.53 29.74 -22.74
N ASP A 143 -22.71 28.68 -22.71
CA ASP A 143 -21.99 28.25 -21.49
C ASP A 143 -20.46 28.45 -21.57
N GLY A 144 -19.96 28.90 -22.72
CA GLY A 144 -18.55 28.88 -23.06
C GLY A 144 -17.79 30.16 -22.75
N LEU A 145 -16.84 30.48 -23.61
CA LEU A 145 -15.94 31.62 -23.44
C LEU A 145 -16.66 32.93 -23.74
N ALA A 146 -17.36 32.99 -24.87
CA ALA A 146 -18.06 34.19 -25.32
C ALA A 146 -19.21 34.61 -24.40
N SER A 147 -19.80 33.68 -23.64
CA SER A 147 -20.89 34.00 -22.71
C SER A 147 -20.42 34.84 -21.52
N LYS A 148 -19.16 34.69 -21.12
CA LYS A 148 -18.50 35.38 -20.00
C LYS A 148 -17.91 36.74 -20.38
N TRP A 149 -17.97 37.11 -21.65
CA TRP A 149 -17.53 38.42 -22.11
C TRP A 149 -18.73 39.39 -22.16
N ASP A 150 -18.54 40.60 -21.66
CA ASP A 150 -19.51 41.69 -21.77
C ASP A 150 -19.18 42.52 -23.01
N TYR A 151 -20.05 42.44 -24.02
CA TYR A 151 -19.87 43.15 -25.29
C TYR A 151 -20.23 44.63 -25.21
N GLU A 152 -21.03 45.05 -24.23
CA GLU A 152 -21.42 46.45 -24.05
C GLU A 152 -20.30 47.24 -23.38
N ILE A 153 -19.66 46.64 -22.38
CA ILE A 153 -18.57 47.25 -21.60
C ILE A 153 -17.21 47.00 -22.27
N GLY A 154 -17.08 45.89 -23.01
CA GLY A 154 -15.80 45.48 -23.61
C GLY A 154 -14.82 44.91 -22.60
N ASP A 155 -15.33 44.24 -21.56
CA ASP A 155 -14.53 43.54 -20.53
C ASP A 155 -15.19 42.21 -20.14
N TRP A 156 -14.52 41.42 -19.31
CA TRP A 156 -15.09 40.19 -18.74
C TRP A 156 -16.24 40.51 -17.77
N LYS A 157 -17.32 39.72 -17.85
CA LYS A 157 -18.46 39.77 -16.92
C LYS A 157 -18.08 39.34 -15.51
#